data_AF-A0AAT9W7J9-F1
#
_entry.id   AF-A0AAT9W7J9-F1
#
_cell.length_a   1.000
_cell.length_b   1.000
_cell.length_c   1.000
_cell.angle_alpha   90.00
_cell.angle_beta   90.00
_cell.angle_gamma   90.00
#
_symmetry.space_group_name_H-M   'P 1'
#
loop_
_entity.id
_entity.type
_entity.pdbx_description
1 polymer ?
#
loop_
_entity_poly.entity_id
_entity_poly.type
_entity_poly.pdbx_seq_one_letter_code
_entity_poly.pdbx_strand_id
1 'polypeptide(L)'
;MQGRQADVFISVYGPLVGEITHQQQIRLFDFSYREKKDYAKGVYSRNSANLPKALTWDQVDIKIRDVFVDTIFQGNQTARAMVKIMAENGTRKDIIDYLKNDLFQSRDPQRLSLRLNYLR
;
A
#
# COMPACT_ATOMS: atom_id res chain seq x y z
N MET A 1 3.30 -8.54 21.14
CA MET A 1 3.64 -7.43 22.08
C MET A 1 3.06 -6.15 21.49
N GLN A 2 2.32 -5.36 22.26
CA GLN A 2 1.72 -4.09 21.79
C GLN A 2 1.74 -3.05 22.93
N GLY A 3 1.83 -1.76 22.58
CA GLY A 3 1.79 -0.65 23.53
C GLY A 3 2.92 -0.65 24.56
N ARG A 4 2.61 -0.34 25.82
CA ARG A 4 3.58 -0.20 26.93
C ARG A 4 4.52 -1.41 27.12
N GLN A 5 4.06 -2.61 26.76
CA GLN A 5 4.90 -3.81 26.80
C GLN A 5 5.99 -3.83 25.72
N ALA A 6 5.72 -3.27 24.55
CA ALA A 6 6.72 -3.10 23.50
C ALA A 6 7.76 -2.04 23.90
N ASP A 7 7.32 -0.93 24.50
CA ASP A 7 8.24 0.11 24.98
C ASP A 7 9.21 -0.42 26.05
N VAL A 8 8.69 -1.19 27.02
CA VAL A 8 9.52 -1.84 28.05
C VAL A 8 10.45 -2.89 27.43
N PHE A 9 9.98 -3.65 26.45
CA PHE A 9 10.83 -4.60 25.74
C PHE A 9 11.97 -3.89 24.99
N ILE A 10 11.69 -2.80 24.28
CA ILE A 10 12.70 -2.01 23.55
C ILE A 10 13.69 -1.36 24.52
N SER A 11 13.23 -0.80 25.64
CA SER A 11 14.12 -0.14 26.59
C SER A 11 15.05 -1.10 27.33
N VAL A 12 14.58 -2.32 27.65
CA VAL A 12 15.36 -3.34 28.37
C VAL A 12 16.29 -4.11 27.43
N TYR A 13 15.81 -4.51 26.26
CA TYR A 13 16.56 -5.39 25.36
C TYR A 13 17.22 -4.66 24.19
N GLY A 14 16.77 -3.45 23.81
CA GLY A 14 17.35 -2.66 22.72
C GLY A 14 18.88 -2.52 22.79
N PRO A 15 19.47 -2.23 23.96
CA PRO A 15 20.93 -2.18 24.13
C PRO A 15 21.64 -3.54 23.93
N LEU A 16 20.93 -4.66 24.08
CA LEU A 16 21.48 -6.02 24.00
C LEU A 16 21.40 -6.63 22.58
N VAL A 17 20.41 -6.24 21.78
CA VAL A 17 20.23 -6.76 20.40
C VAL A 17 20.91 -5.89 19.32
N GLY A 18 21.30 -4.65 19.64
CA GLY A 18 21.92 -3.73 18.69
C GLY A 18 20.96 -3.23 17.60
N GLU A 19 21.41 -2.26 16.80
CA GLU A 19 20.63 -1.76 15.65
C GLU A 19 20.79 -2.68 14.43
N ILE A 20 19.68 -2.93 13.74
CA ILE A 20 19.73 -3.60 12.44
C ILE A 20 20.51 -2.75 11.44
N THR A 21 21.49 -3.36 10.78
CA THR A 21 22.27 -2.69 9.73
C THR A 21 21.38 -2.21 8.60
N HIS A 22 21.82 -1.21 7.84
CA HIS A 22 21.08 -0.72 6.67
C HIS A 22 20.75 -1.85 5.67
N GLN A 23 21.68 -2.80 5.46
CA GLN A 23 21.42 -3.96 4.60
C GLN A 23 20.36 -4.92 5.17
N GLN A 24 20.29 -5.07 6.48
CA GLN A 24 19.24 -5.87 7.12
C GLN A 24 17.89 -5.16 7.04
N GLN A 25 17.87 -3.82 7.18
CA GLN A 25 16.67 -3.00 6.96
C GLN A 25 16.14 -3.17 5.53
N ILE A 26 17.02 -3.08 4.51
CA ILE A 26 16.65 -3.31 3.10
C ILE A 26 16.07 -4.71 2.92
N ARG A 27 16.73 -5.75 3.45
CA ARG A 27 16.24 -7.13 3.30
C ARG A 27 14.88 -7.36 3.96
N LEU A 28 14.65 -6.79 5.14
CA LEU A 28 13.35 -6.85 5.82
C LEU A 28 12.28 -6.08 5.03
N PHE A 29 12.65 -4.92 4.48
CA PHE A 29 11.78 -4.17 3.60
C PHE A 29 11.41 -4.99 2.36
N ASP A 30 12.37 -5.56 1.65
CA ASP A 30 12.13 -6.36 0.45
C ASP A 30 11.24 -7.58 0.71
N PHE A 31 11.48 -8.29 1.82
CA PHE A 31 10.67 -9.45 2.20
C PHE A 31 9.22 -9.04 2.48
N SER A 32 9.03 -8.05 3.36
CA SER A 32 7.70 -7.55 3.70
C SER A 32 6.99 -6.94 2.49
N TYR A 33 7.73 -6.26 1.60
CA TYR A 33 7.19 -5.66 0.39
C TYR A 33 6.70 -6.71 -0.61
N ARG A 34 7.43 -7.82 -0.80
CA ARG A 34 6.98 -8.94 -1.66
C ARG A 34 5.66 -9.52 -1.15
N GLU A 35 5.59 -9.86 0.14
CA GLU A 35 4.35 -10.38 0.74
C GLU A 35 3.19 -9.40 0.58
N LYS A 36 3.44 -8.10 0.73
CA LYS A 36 2.41 -7.06 0.59
C LYS A 36 1.97 -6.86 -0.85
N LYS A 37 2.89 -6.96 -1.81
CA LYS A 37 2.58 -6.92 -3.24
C LYS A 37 1.71 -8.10 -3.64
N ASP A 38 2.03 -9.30 -3.18
CA ASP A 38 1.23 -10.50 -3.44
C ASP A 38 -0.14 -10.42 -2.78
N TYR A 39 -0.19 -9.91 -1.54
CA TYR A 39 -1.45 -9.64 -0.86
C TYR A 39 -2.32 -8.64 -1.62
N ALA A 40 -1.74 -7.52 -2.07
CA ALA A 40 -2.45 -6.51 -2.87
C ALA A 40 -2.95 -7.10 -4.20
N LYS A 41 -2.14 -7.89 -4.89
CA LYS A 41 -2.57 -8.63 -6.10
C LYS A 41 -3.77 -9.54 -5.78
N GLY A 42 -3.74 -10.26 -4.66
CA GLY A 42 -4.87 -11.06 -4.20
C GLY A 42 -6.12 -10.23 -3.89
N VAL A 43 -5.98 -9.06 -3.26
CA VAL A 43 -7.09 -8.12 -3.02
C VAL A 43 -7.70 -7.64 -4.33
N TYR A 44 -6.86 -7.29 -5.30
CA TYR A 44 -7.29 -6.89 -6.64
C TYR A 44 -8.10 -8.01 -7.30
N SER A 45 -7.51 -9.21 -7.44
CA SER A 45 -8.16 -10.35 -8.09
C SER A 45 -9.51 -10.71 -7.46
N ARG A 46 -9.63 -10.67 -6.12
CA ARG A 46 -10.90 -10.95 -5.44
C ARG A 46 -11.98 -9.90 -5.74
N ASN A 47 -11.60 -8.63 -5.83
CA ASN A 47 -12.55 -7.54 -6.04
C ASN A 47 -12.84 -7.26 -7.53
N SER A 48 -11.98 -7.72 -8.45
CA SER A 48 -12.19 -7.60 -9.89
C SER A 48 -12.86 -8.83 -10.52
N ALA A 49 -12.92 -9.97 -9.82
CA ALA A 49 -13.42 -11.24 -10.36
C ALA A 49 -14.82 -11.17 -11.01
N ASN A 50 -15.70 -10.32 -10.47
CA ASN A 50 -17.08 -10.17 -10.96
C ASN A 50 -17.28 -8.98 -11.90
N LEU A 51 -16.22 -8.26 -12.26
CA LEU A 51 -16.30 -7.10 -13.14
C LEU A 51 -16.16 -7.55 -14.60
N PRO A 52 -17.13 -7.22 -15.47
CA PRO A 52 -17.05 -7.59 -16.88
C PRO A 52 -15.90 -6.84 -17.56
N LYS A 53 -15.09 -7.54 -18.35
CA LYS A 53 -13.92 -6.99 -19.07
C LYS A 53 -12.87 -6.35 -18.15
N ALA A 54 -12.78 -6.79 -16.89
CA ALA A 54 -11.73 -6.33 -15.99
C ALA A 54 -10.33 -6.57 -16.58
N LEU A 55 -9.48 -5.54 -16.48
CA LEU A 55 -8.07 -5.72 -16.75
C LEU A 55 -7.47 -6.81 -15.84
N THR A 56 -6.47 -7.51 -16.36
CA THR A 56 -5.62 -8.34 -15.52
C THR A 56 -4.66 -7.44 -14.74
N TRP A 57 -4.17 -7.92 -13.60
CA TRP A 57 -3.22 -7.17 -12.77
C TRP A 57 -2.04 -6.62 -13.58
N ASP A 58 -1.51 -7.39 -14.52
CA ASP A 58 -0.33 -6.99 -15.30
C ASP A 58 -0.62 -5.98 -16.42
N GLN A 59 -1.89 -5.80 -16.78
CA GLN A 59 -2.34 -4.77 -17.73
C GLN A 59 -2.60 -3.41 -17.07
N VAL A 60 -2.74 -3.37 -15.75
CA VAL A 60 -2.91 -2.10 -15.02
C VAL A 60 -1.59 -1.33 -15.04
N ASP A 61 -1.68 -0.02 -15.28
CA ASP A 61 -0.57 0.92 -15.24
C ASP A 61 0.29 0.70 -13.98
N ILE A 62 1.61 0.60 -14.17
CA ILE A 62 2.55 0.27 -13.11
C ILE A 62 2.50 1.27 -11.95
N LYS A 63 2.37 2.58 -12.24
CA LYS A 63 2.30 3.60 -11.19
C LYS A 63 1.01 3.46 -10.38
N ILE A 64 -0.10 3.11 -11.03
CA ILE A 64 -1.37 2.84 -10.34
C ILE A 64 -1.23 1.61 -9.44
N ARG A 65 -0.58 0.54 -9.90
CA ARG A 65 -0.30 -0.65 -9.07
C ARG A 65 0.54 -0.33 -7.86
N ASP A 66 1.62 0.43 -8.02
CA ASP A 66 2.51 0.80 -6.92
C ASP A 66 1.77 1.59 -5.85
N VAL A 67 0.96 2.58 -6.27
CA VAL A 67 0.13 3.36 -5.35
C VAL A 67 -0.91 2.48 -4.67
N PHE A 68 -1.55 1.56 -5.40
CA PHE A 68 -2.49 0.62 -4.79
C PHE A 68 -1.82 -0.23 -3.70
N VAL A 69 -0.65 -0.82 -3.97
CA VAL A 69 0.13 -1.59 -2.99
C VAL A 69 0.42 -0.74 -1.74
N ASP A 70 0.84 0.50 -1.91
CA ASP A 70 1.13 1.40 -0.79
C ASP A 70 -0.12 1.80 0.00
N THR A 71 -1.28 1.97 -0.65
CA THR A 71 -2.55 2.20 0.07
C THR A 71 -2.93 0.96 0.91
N ILE A 72 -2.75 -0.25 0.37
CA ILE A 72 -2.98 -1.50 1.10
C ILE A 72 -2.04 -1.62 2.30
N PHE A 73 -0.77 -1.21 2.16
CA PHE A 73 0.19 -1.19 3.25
C PHE A 73 -0.25 -0.28 4.41
N GLN A 74 -0.85 0.87 4.09
CA GLN A 74 -1.41 1.79 5.09
C GLN A 74 -2.71 1.29 5.73
N GLY A 75 -3.35 0.25 5.17
CA GLY A 75 -4.65 -0.26 5.65
C GLY A 75 -5.85 0.37 4.94
N ASN A 76 -5.79 0.49 3.61
CA ASN A 76 -6.88 1.01 2.78
C ASN A 76 -8.21 0.25 3.00
N GLN A 77 -9.18 0.92 3.61
CA GLN A 77 -10.53 0.39 3.87
C GLN A 77 -11.47 0.52 2.66
N THR A 78 -11.14 1.39 1.70
CA THR A 78 -11.94 1.66 0.49
C THR A 78 -11.35 0.99 -0.76
N ALA A 79 -10.46 0.00 -0.58
CA ALA A 79 -9.73 -0.68 -1.66
C ALA A 79 -10.62 -1.20 -2.79
N ARG A 80 -11.86 -1.65 -2.49
CA ARG A 80 -12.80 -2.11 -3.53
C ARG A 80 -13.15 -1.03 -4.54
N ALA A 81 -13.31 0.22 -4.10
CA ALA A 81 -13.60 1.34 -5.00
C ALA A 81 -12.41 1.64 -5.92
N MET A 82 -11.19 1.63 -5.38
CA MET A 82 -9.97 1.79 -6.17
C MET A 82 -9.79 0.64 -7.18
N VAL A 83 -10.03 -0.61 -6.77
CA VAL A 83 -9.96 -1.77 -7.66
C VAL A 83 -10.94 -1.65 -8.82
N LYS A 84 -12.15 -1.12 -8.58
CA LYS A 84 -13.12 -0.89 -9.66
C LYS A 84 -12.56 0.05 -10.72
N ILE A 85 -12.02 1.21 -10.31
CA ILE A 85 -11.38 2.18 -11.22
C ILE A 85 -10.24 1.51 -11.99
N MET A 86 -9.37 0.76 -11.29
CA MET A 86 -8.26 0.06 -11.91
C MET A 86 -8.69 -1.00 -12.94
N ALA A 87 -9.73 -1.79 -12.61
CA ALA A 87 -10.22 -2.87 -13.45
C ALA A 87 -10.93 -2.37 -14.71
N GLU A 88 -11.60 -1.21 -14.62
CA GLU A 88 -12.32 -0.57 -15.74
C GLU A 88 -11.41 0.27 -16.64
N ASN A 89 -10.08 0.06 -16.58
CA ASN A 89 -9.07 0.81 -17.34
C ASN A 89 -9.09 2.32 -17.01
N GLY A 90 -9.34 2.66 -15.74
CA GLY A 90 -9.27 4.03 -15.25
C GLY A 90 -7.88 4.63 -15.37
N THR A 91 -7.85 5.94 -15.60
CA THR A 91 -6.63 6.72 -15.79
C THR A 91 -5.97 7.06 -14.46
N ARG A 92 -4.72 7.54 -14.51
CA ARG A 92 -4.04 8.10 -13.33
C ARG A 92 -4.81 9.27 -12.71
N LYS A 93 -5.54 10.05 -13.52
CA LYS A 93 -6.39 11.14 -13.06
C LYS A 93 -7.55 10.64 -12.21
N ASP A 94 -8.20 9.55 -12.63
CA ASP A 94 -9.30 8.94 -11.87
C ASP A 94 -8.83 8.44 -10.50
N ILE A 95 -7.62 7.89 -10.42
CA ILE A 95 -7.00 7.50 -9.16
C ILE A 95 -6.64 8.73 -8.30
N ILE A 96 -6.09 9.78 -8.90
CA ILE A 96 -5.81 11.05 -8.22
C ILE A 96 -7.10 11.61 -7.59
N ASP A 97 -8.19 11.63 -8.34
CA ASP A 97 -9.46 12.18 -7.89
C ASP A 97 -10.10 11.29 -6.82
N TYR A 98 -9.98 9.95 -6.92
CA TYR A 98 -10.35 9.04 -5.84
C TYR A 98 -9.55 9.30 -4.55
N LEU A 99 -8.21 9.42 -4.63
CA LEU A 99 -7.36 9.59 -3.46
C LEU A 99 -7.60 10.92 -2.72
N LYS A 100 -7.94 11.99 -3.45
CA LYS A 100 -8.29 13.29 -2.84
C LYS A 100 -9.62 13.24 -2.07
N ASN A 101 -10.54 12.38 -2.50
CA ASN A 101 -11.88 12.27 -1.91
C ASN A 101 -11.97 11.18 -0.82
N ASP A 102 -10.93 10.35 -0.65
CA ASP A 102 -10.90 9.31 0.37
C ASP A 102 -10.45 9.86 1.73
N LEU A 103 -11.37 9.86 2.70
CA LEU A 103 -11.17 10.34 4.08
C LEU A 103 -9.97 9.68 4.79
N PHE A 104 -9.61 8.46 4.42
CA PHE A 104 -8.47 7.75 5.02
C PHE A 104 -7.13 8.28 4.52
N GLN A 105 -7.07 8.79 3.28
CA GLN A 105 -5.85 9.36 2.71
C GLN A 105 -5.55 10.74 3.31
N SER A 106 -6.58 11.52 3.60
CA SER A 106 -6.45 12.85 4.22
C SER A 106 -5.86 12.83 5.63
N ARG A 107 -5.78 11.67 6.28
CA ARG A 107 -5.15 11.51 7.60
C ARG A 107 -3.62 11.64 7.55
N ASP A 108 -3.01 11.42 6.39
CA ASP A 108 -1.57 11.59 6.17
C ASP A 108 -1.33 12.45 4.91
N PRO A 109 -1.35 13.79 5.06
CA PRO A 109 -1.23 14.72 3.94
C PRO A 109 0.10 14.62 3.20
N GLN A 110 1.20 14.30 3.90
CA GLN A 110 2.53 14.19 3.30
C GLN A 110 2.58 12.98 2.37
N ARG A 111 2.15 11.82 2.85
CA ARG A 111 2.10 10.59 2.05
C ARG A 111 1.12 10.71 0.88
N LEU A 112 -0.03 11.38 1.08
CA LEU A 112 -0.95 11.69 -0.01
C LEU A 112 -0.27 12.56 -1.08
N SER A 113 0.43 13.63 -0.70
CA SER A 113 1.15 14.49 -1.64
C SER A 113 2.17 13.72 -2.50
N LEU A 114 2.94 12.81 -1.86
CA LEU A 114 3.90 11.96 -2.57
C LEU A 114 3.23 11.06 -3.61
N ARG A 115 2.11 10.41 -3.27
CA ARG A 115 1.33 9.58 -4.22
C ARG A 115 0.79 10.40 -5.38
N LEU A 116 0.22 11.57 -5.10
CA LEU A 116 -0.33 12.46 -6.13
C LEU A 116 0.77 12.95 -7.09
N ASN A 117 1.95 13.26 -6.58
CA ASN A 117 3.09 13.65 -7.41
C ASN A 117 3.64 12.48 -8.24
N TYR A 118 3.69 11.27 -7.68
CA TYR A 118 4.11 10.08 -8.41
C TYR A 118 3.18 9.74 -9.58
N LEU A 119 1.87 9.99 -9.43
CA LEU A 119 0.85 9.72 -10.46
C LEU A 119 0.80 10.75 -11.59
N ARG A 120 1.41 11.93 -11.41
CA ARG A 120 1.59 12.92 -12.48
C ARG A 120 2.59 12.40 -13.53
#